data_AF-A0A2G9PJY7-F1
#
_entry.id   AF-A0A2G9PJY7-F1
#
_cell.length_a   1.000
_cell.length_b   1.000
_cell.length_c   1.000
_cell.angle_alpha   90.00
_cell.angle_beta   90.00
_cell.angle_gamma   90.00
#
_symmetry.space_group_name_H-M   'P 1'
#
loop_
_entity.id
_entity.type
_entity.pdbx_description
1 polymer ?
#
loop_
_entity_poly.entity_id
_entity_poly.type
_entity_poly.pdbx_seq_one_letter_code
_entity_poly.pdbx_strand_id
1 'polypeptide(L)'
;YEDFVKKGLSVKDAKRRAKEATKGVIDAIKWLDDMDMVMVVLDATKDPYSQVNITIIGNLQARKIPVLIVANKIDKKKARVERVRDAFPQYNVVGISAKFGDRIDELYEALFALVG
;
A
#
# COMPACT_ATOMS: atom_id res chain seq x y z
N TYR A 1 -5.77 -7.85 -18.40
CA TYR A 1 -4.52 -7.48 -19.11
C TYR A 1 -4.70 -6.27 -20.02
N GLU A 2 -5.90 -6.04 -20.55
CA GLU A 2 -6.20 -4.89 -21.42
C GLU A 2 -5.84 -3.55 -20.79
N ASP A 3 -6.05 -3.36 -19.49
CA ASP A 3 -5.63 -2.14 -18.78
C ASP A 3 -4.12 -1.90 -18.78
N PHE A 4 -3.31 -2.97 -18.88
CA PHE A 4 -1.87 -2.86 -19.05
C PHE A 4 -1.50 -2.48 -20.48
N VAL A 5 -2.22 -3.03 -21.47
CA VAL A 5 -2.04 -2.66 -22.89
C VAL A 5 -2.40 -1.19 -23.11
N LYS A 6 -3.50 -0.70 -22.51
CA LYS A 6 -3.88 0.73 -22.51
C LYS A 6 -2.82 1.64 -21.88
N LYS A 7 -1.95 1.09 -21.04
CA LYS A 7 -0.81 1.79 -20.41
C LYS A 7 0.52 1.59 -21.17
N GLY A 8 0.48 1.04 -22.39
CA GLY A 8 1.62 0.94 -23.29
C GLY A 8 2.41 -0.39 -23.20
N LEU A 9 1.94 -1.40 -22.47
CA LEU A 9 2.60 -2.70 -22.45
C LEU A 9 2.28 -3.53 -23.70
N SER A 10 3.27 -4.28 -24.17
CA SER A 10 3.07 -5.29 -25.21
C SER A 10 2.02 -6.31 -24.77
N VAL A 11 1.27 -6.90 -25.70
CA VAL A 11 0.25 -7.91 -25.36
C VAL A 11 0.86 -9.08 -24.57
N LYS A 12 2.08 -9.50 -24.91
CA LYS A 12 2.81 -10.56 -24.22
C LYS A 12 3.14 -10.17 -22.76
N ASP A 13 3.68 -8.98 -22.55
CA ASP A 13 4.02 -8.50 -21.21
C ASP A 13 2.78 -8.20 -20.37
N ALA A 14 1.74 -7.63 -20.98
CA ALA A 14 0.46 -7.37 -20.33
C ALA A 14 -0.18 -8.67 -19.81
N LYS A 15 -0.14 -9.75 -20.59
CA LYS A 15 -0.62 -11.08 -20.16
C LYS A 15 0.22 -11.65 -19.02
N ARG A 16 1.55 -11.56 -19.11
CA ARG A 16 2.46 -11.97 -18.03
C ARG A 16 2.18 -11.20 -16.75
N ARG A 17 2.10 -9.88 -16.83
CA ARG A 17 1.84 -8.99 -15.69
C ARG A 17 0.49 -9.24 -15.05
N ALA A 18 -0.54 -9.50 -15.85
CA ALA A 18 -1.86 -9.87 -15.33
C ALA A 18 -1.83 -11.20 -14.57
N LYS A 19 -1.14 -12.21 -15.09
CA LYS A 19 -0.96 -13.51 -14.40
C LYS A 19 -0.21 -13.36 -13.08
N GLU A 20 0.86 -12.58 -13.06
CA GLU A 20 1.62 -12.25 -11.84
C GLU A 20 0.75 -11.53 -10.82
N ALA A 21 -0.03 -10.54 -11.24
CA ALA A 21 -0.93 -9.81 -10.34
C ALA A 21 -2.01 -10.72 -9.74
N THR A 22 -2.65 -11.57 -10.55
CA THR A 22 -3.63 -12.55 -10.05
C THR A 22 -3.01 -13.53 -9.06
N LYS A 23 -1.82 -14.06 -9.36
CA LYS A 23 -1.10 -14.93 -8.44
C LYS A 23 -0.77 -14.21 -7.13
N GLY A 24 -0.28 -12.97 -7.21
CA GLY A 24 0.04 -12.16 -6.04
C GLY A 24 -1.17 -11.91 -5.14
N VAL A 25 -2.37 -11.72 -5.71
CA VAL A 25 -3.61 -11.61 -4.92
C VAL A 25 -3.94 -12.91 -4.21
N ILE A 26 -3.86 -14.05 -4.90
CA ILE A 26 -4.15 -15.37 -4.30
C ILE A 26 -3.17 -15.68 -3.18
N ASP A 27 -1.88 -15.44 -3.41
CA ASP A 27 -0.85 -15.68 -2.41
C ASP A 27 -1.06 -14.75 -1.21
N ALA A 28 -1.35 -13.45 -1.42
CA ALA A 28 -1.66 -12.54 -0.33
C ALA A 28 -2.85 -13.02 0.52
N ILE A 29 -3.93 -13.54 -0.10
CA ILE A 29 -5.09 -14.07 0.64
C ILE A 29 -4.70 -15.27 1.51
N LYS A 30 -3.84 -16.17 1.02
CA LYS A 30 -3.39 -17.35 1.78
C LYS A 30 -2.53 -16.97 2.98
N TRP A 31 -1.66 -15.97 2.81
CA TRP A 31 -0.68 -15.61 3.83
C TRP A 31 -1.24 -14.70 4.92
N LEU A 32 -2.40 -14.03 4.69
CA LEU A 32 -2.98 -13.07 5.63
C LEU A 32 -3.29 -13.63 7.03
N ASP A 33 -3.45 -14.94 7.19
CA ASP A 33 -3.68 -15.57 8.51
C ASP A 33 -2.39 -15.73 9.33
N ASP A 34 -1.22 -15.74 8.68
CA ASP A 34 0.09 -16.01 9.29
C ASP A 34 1.03 -14.78 9.26
N MET A 35 0.51 -13.58 9.00
CA MET A 35 1.34 -12.37 8.96
C MET A 35 1.49 -11.75 10.35
N ASP A 36 2.74 -11.54 10.77
CA ASP A 36 3.06 -10.76 11.99
C ASP A 36 2.69 -9.28 11.85
N MET A 37 2.66 -8.76 10.61
CA MET A 37 2.36 -7.37 10.29
C MET A 37 1.96 -7.18 8.83
N VAL A 38 1.16 -6.15 8.56
CA VAL A 38 0.84 -5.69 7.21
C VAL A 38 1.24 -4.24 7.00
N MET A 39 1.92 -3.96 5.89
CA MET A 39 2.21 -2.60 5.43
C MET A 39 1.25 -2.23 4.29
N VAL A 40 0.40 -1.22 4.51
CA VAL A 40 -0.59 -0.74 3.53
C VAL A 40 -0.06 0.50 2.83
N VAL A 41 0.25 0.37 1.54
CA VAL A 41 0.77 1.48 0.74
C VAL A 41 -0.37 2.22 0.02
N LEU A 42 -0.56 3.49 0.34
CA LEU A 42 -1.56 4.37 -0.27
C LEU A 42 -0.89 5.44 -1.14
N ASP A 43 -1.53 5.81 -2.25
CA ASP A 43 -1.08 6.93 -3.08
C ASP A 43 -1.48 8.25 -2.43
N ALA A 44 -0.52 9.00 -1.90
CA ALA A 44 -0.74 10.26 -1.20
C ALA A 44 -1.34 11.38 -2.08
N THR A 45 -1.40 11.19 -3.40
CA THR A 45 -2.03 12.13 -4.35
C THR A 45 -3.51 11.84 -4.61
N LYS A 46 -4.04 10.77 -4.01
CA LYS A 46 -5.43 10.32 -4.17
C LYS A 46 -6.20 10.46 -2.86
N ASP A 47 -7.51 10.40 -2.96
CA ASP A 47 -8.36 10.42 -1.77
C ASP A 47 -8.19 9.11 -0.98
N PRO A 48 -7.74 9.14 0.28
CA PRO A 48 -7.59 7.95 1.09
C PRO A 48 -8.92 7.25 1.40
N TYR A 49 -10.06 7.98 1.41
CA TYR A 49 -11.39 7.47 1.77
C TYR A 49 -12.10 6.64 0.68
N SER A 50 -11.35 6.00 -0.23
CA SER A 50 -11.97 5.07 -1.17
C SER A 50 -12.57 3.87 -0.43
N GLN A 51 -13.73 3.37 -0.88
CA GLN A 51 -14.39 2.21 -0.28
C GLN A 51 -13.46 0.99 -0.20
N VAL A 52 -12.60 0.81 -1.21
CA VAL A 52 -11.60 -0.25 -1.25
C VAL A 52 -10.59 -0.10 -0.10
N ASN A 53 -10.03 1.09 0.12
CA ASN A 53 -9.06 1.32 1.20
C ASN A 53 -9.69 1.09 2.58
N ILE A 54 -10.88 1.65 2.81
CA ILE A 54 -11.62 1.51 4.07
C ILE A 54 -11.92 0.02 4.33
N THR A 55 -12.33 -0.72 3.31
CA THR A 55 -12.66 -2.15 3.44
C THR A 55 -11.42 -2.99 3.76
N ILE A 56 -10.30 -2.75 3.09
CA ILE A 56 -9.04 -3.49 3.35
C ILE A 56 -8.59 -3.24 4.79
N ILE A 57 -8.52 -1.99 5.21
CA ILE A 57 -8.05 -1.62 6.55
C ILE A 57 -8.98 -2.16 7.63
N GLY A 58 -10.31 -2.08 7.44
CA GLY A 58 -11.29 -2.65 8.36
C GLY A 58 -11.16 -4.17 8.52
N ASN A 59 -10.85 -4.90 7.44
CA ASN A 59 -10.59 -6.34 7.52
C ASN A 59 -9.32 -6.66 8.32
N LEU A 60 -8.25 -5.88 8.14
CA LEU A 60 -7.00 -6.06 8.89
C LEU A 60 -7.20 -5.76 10.38
N GLN A 61 -8.00 -4.74 10.71
CA GLN A 61 -8.36 -4.42 12.08
C GLN A 61 -9.11 -5.57 12.76
N ALA A 62 -10.07 -6.19 12.07
CA ALA A 62 -10.82 -7.33 12.61
C ALA A 62 -9.93 -8.54 12.94
N ARG A 63 -8.82 -8.69 12.23
CA ARG A 63 -7.83 -9.76 12.41
C ARG A 63 -6.78 -9.46 13.48
N LYS A 64 -6.81 -8.25 14.08
CA LYS A 64 -5.85 -7.77 15.09
C LYS A 64 -4.38 -7.82 14.63
N ILE A 65 -4.15 -7.73 13.33
CA ILE A 65 -2.80 -7.71 12.75
C ILE A 65 -2.26 -6.28 12.88
N PRO A 66 -1.01 -6.07 13.35
CA PRO A 66 -0.35 -4.77 13.32
C PRO A 66 -0.31 -4.19 11.89
N VAL A 67 -0.68 -2.93 11.73
CA VAL A 67 -0.72 -2.25 10.43
C VAL A 67 0.11 -0.97 10.44
N LEU A 68 1.00 -0.85 9.45
CA LEU A 68 1.71 0.38 9.11
C LEU A 68 1.13 0.96 7.82
N ILE A 69 0.69 2.22 7.83
CA ILE A 69 0.23 2.90 6.62
C ILE A 69 1.38 3.70 6.00
N VAL A 70 1.56 3.52 4.70
CA VAL A 70 2.62 4.18 3.94
C VAL A 70 2.01 5.09 2.87
N ALA A 71 2.03 6.39 3.12
CA ALA A 71 1.61 7.42 2.18
C ALA A 71 2.71 7.66 1.13
N ASN A 72 2.64 6.95 0.01
CA ASN A 72 3.65 6.97 -1.04
C ASN A 72 3.41 8.09 -2.06
N LYS A 73 4.47 8.45 -2.80
CA LYS A 73 4.53 9.49 -3.84
C LYS A 73 4.56 10.91 -3.29
N ILE A 74 5.21 11.12 -2.14
CA ILE A 74 5.37 12.46 -1.55
C ILE A 74 6.17 13.42 -2.43
N ASP A 75 6.92 12.90 -3.41
CA ASP A 75 7.62 13.69 -4.43
C ASP A 75 6.68 14.54 -5.30
N LYS A 76 5.38 14.24 -5.31
CA LYS A 76 4.40 14.96 -6.12
C LYS A 76 3.80 16.13 -5.34
N LYS A 77 3.69 17.30 -5.99
CA LYS A 77 3.05 18.52 -5.42
C LYS A 77 1.62 18.31 -4.87
N LYS A 78 0.88 17.33 -5.42
CA LYS A 78 -0.48 16.99 -5.00
C LYS A 78 -0.52 16.04 -3.80
N ALA A 79 0.62 15.56 -3.31
CA ALA A 79 0.67 14.67 -2.16
C ALA A 79 0.13 15.40 -0.91
N ARG A 80 -0.65 14.67 -0.11
CA ARG A 80 -1.27 15.13 1.14
C ARG A 80 -1.15 13.99 2.17
N VAL A 81 -0.01 13.91 2.84
CA VAL A 81 0.25 12.86 3.85
C VAL A 81 -0.66 13.04 5.05
N GLU A 82 -0.91 14.29 5.43
CA GLU A 82 -1.79 14.69 6.53
C GLU A 82 -3.21 14.16 6.30
N ARG A 83 -3.73 14.25 5.07
CA ARG A 83 -5.05 13.70 4.73
C ARG A 83 -5.12 12.18 4.93
N VAL A 84 -4.03 11.46 4.65
CA VAL A 84 -3.95 10.01 4.91
C VAL A 84 -3.95 9.74 6.42
N ARG A 85 -3.23 10.55 7.20
CA ARG A 85 -3.21 10.47 8.66
C ARG A 85 -4.58 10.76 9.27
N ASP A 86 -5.26 11.79 8.80
CA ASP A 86 -6.61 12.18 9.25
C ASP A 86 -7.66 11.11 8.90
N ALA A 87 -7.46 10.37 7.79
CA ALA A 87 -8.34 9.28 7.40
C ALA A 87 -8.18 8.04 8.28
N PHE A 88 -7.01 7.86 8.86
CA PHE A 88 -6.63 6.65 9.58
C PHE A 88 -5.85 7.00 10.87
N PRO A 89 -6.44 7.82 11.78
CA PRO A 89 -5.72 8.41 12.91
C PRO A 89 -5.24 7.38 13.94
N GLN A 90 -5.81 6.18 13.94
CA GLN A 90 -5.44 5.08 14.83
C GLN A 90 -4.21 4.28 14.35
N TYR A 91 -3.67 4.57 13.16
CA TYR A 91 -2.53 3.86 12.59
C TYR A 91 -1.30 4.76 12.49
N ASN A 92 -0.12 4.15 12.60
CA ASN A 92 1.12 4.85 12.26
C ASN A 92 1.17 5.11 10.75
N VAL A 93 1.45 6.35 10.35
CA VAL A 93 1.45 6.79 8.95
C VAL A 93 2.79 7.44 8.61
N VAL A 94 3.53 6.79 7.71
CA VAL A 94 4.82 7.28 7.20
C VAL A 94 4.66 7.72 5.75
N GLY A 95 5.18 8.91 5.42
CA GLY A 95 5.19 9.43 4.05
C GLY A 95 6.51 9.09 3.36
N ILE A 96 6.48 8.50 2.17
CA ILE A 96 7.70 8.14 1.41
C ILE A 96 7.61 8.53 -0.07
N SER A 97 8.77 8.62 -0.73
CA SER A 97 8.86 8.46 -2.19
C SER A 97 9.59 7.18 -2.54
N ALA A 98 8.84 6.12 -2.86
CA ALA A 98 9.46 4.87 -3.32
C ALA A 98 10.21 5.02 -4.65
N LYS A 99 9.96 6.09 -5.42
CA LYS A 99 10.64 6.34 -6.70
C LYS A 99 12.03 6.93 -6.50
N PHE A 100 12.18 7.86 -5.58
CA PHE A 100 13.43 8.59 -5.35
C PHE A 100 14.20 8.10 -4.11
N GLY A 101 13.58 7.26 -3.29
CA GLY A 101 14.17 6.77 -2.05
C GLY A 101 13.98 7.71 -0.86
N ASP A 102 13.12 8.73 -0.99
CA ASP A 102 12.91 9.70 0.09
C ASP A 102 12.22 9.04 1.29
N ARG A 103 12.78 9.27 2.48
CA ARG A 103 12.25 8.86 3.79
C ARG A 103 12.08 7.34 3.95
N ILE A 104 12.91 6.57 3.25
CA ILE A 104 12.95 5.11 3.40
C ILE A 104 13.52 4.71 4.77
N ASP A 105 14.45 5.49 5.32
CA ASP A 105 15.01 5.23 6.65
C ASP A 105 13.92 5.34 7.73
N GLU A 106 13.08 6.38 7.67
CA GLU A 106 11.93 6.56 8.55
C GLU A 106 10.90 5.43 8.40
N LEU A 107 10.75 4.88 7.19
CA LEU A 107 9.90 3.70 6.97
C LEU A 107 10.45 2.48 7.72
N TYR A 108 11.76 2.25 7.65
CA TYR A 108 12.40 1.16 8.38
C TYR A 108 12.29 1.34 9.88
N GLU A 109 12.54 2.54 10.41
CA GLU A 109 12.38 2.84 11.83
C GLU A 109 10.95 2.57 12.31
N ALA A 110 9.95 3.03 11.56
CA ALA A 110 8.54 2.78 11.89
C ALA A 110 8.16 1.30 11.80
N LEU A 111 8.76 0.55 10.86
CA LEU A 111 8.56 -0.88 10.74
C LEU A 111 9.12 -1.61 11.98
N PHE A 112 10.36 -1.32 12.36
CA PHE A 112 11.00 -1.93 13.53
C PHE A 112 10.28 -1.58 14.83
N ALA A 113 9.83 -0.34 15.00
CA ALA A 113 9.08 0.09 16.18
C ALA A 113 7.69 -0.56 16.31
N LEU A 114 7.17 -1.13 15.22
CA LEU A 114 5.85 -1.76 15.20
C LEU A 114 5.94 -3.31 15.34
N VAL A 115 7.08 -3.93 14.97
CA VAL A 115 7.33 -5.38 15.13
C VAL A 115 8.08 -5.69 16.44
N GLY A 116 8.97 -4.80 16.88
CA GLY A 116 9.81 -4.96 18.08
C GLY A 116 9.10 -4.53 19.35
#